data_AF-A0AA35D503-F1
#
_entry.id   AF-A0AA35D503-F1
#
_cell.length_a   1.000
_cell.length_b   1.000
_cell.length_c   1.000
_cell.angle_alpha   90.00
_cell.angle_beta   90.00
_cell.angle_gamma   90.00
#
_symmetry.space_group_name_H-M   'P 1'
#
loop_
_entity.id
_entity.type
_entity.pdbx_description
1 polymer ?
#
loop_
_entity_poly.entity_id
_entity_poly.type
_entity_poly.pdbx_seq_one_letter_code
_entity_poly.pdbx_strand_id
1 'polypeptide(L)'
;MQLTSFGAVALASLALATSAHAAEPTPQAVTDLFLKSIVHIDVKSMEALNAYLRPARTFPGQGDFINVAEMQEVDRDYPKDLAATFLENVRLSDADKQALEPAAVQLFANVRDSQKRITCTLGKPQNVTEGVHPAMVAVNVPFNCLAPNPPEKVVAFLQRAGAAQWNLQQYREQVQALSKGFEAAPLTQAWEGELPLAAEKKKKPLVWQNNFPRESIDVTPLQY
;
A
#
# COMPACT_ATOMS: atom_id res chain seq x y z
N MET A 1 46.03 46.05 41.86
CA MET A 1 44.89 45.74 42.75
C MET A 1 43.64 46.36 42.15
N GLN A 2 42.51 45.66 42.26
CA GLN A 2 41.14 45.97 41.79
C GLN A 2 40.81 45.64 40.32
N LEU A 3 40.21 44.44 40.18
CA LEU A 3 39.31 44.03 39.10
C LEU A 3 37.95 44.72 39.26
N THR A 4 37.32 45.05 38.14
CA THR A 4 35.86 44.91 37.96
C THR A 4 35.52 44.60 36.50
N SER A 5 34.72 43.56 36.36
CA SER A 5 34.18 42.89 35.16
C SER A 5 33.09 43.72 34.45
N PHE A 6 32.83 43.43 33.17
CA PHE A 6 31.55 42.91 32.62
C PHE A 6 31.38 43.25 31.13
N GLY A 7 31.02 42.24 30.32
CA GLY A 7 30.45 42.49 28.99
C GLY A 7 30.72 41.43 27.92
N ALA A 8 30.40 40.17 28.18
CA ALA A 8 30.26 39.17 27.12
C ALA A 8 28.98 39.48 26.31
N VAL A 9 29.12 39.94 25.07
CA VAL A 9 27.99 40.01 24.13
C VAL A 9 28.03 38.73 23.30
N ALA A 10 27.33 37.71 23.79
CA ALA A 10 26.95 36.57 22.98
C ALA A 10 25.87 37.04 22.00
N LEU A 11 26.22 37.15 20.72
CA LEU A 11 25.26 37.31 19.63
C LEU A 11 24.46 36.00 19.53
N ALA A 12 23.32 35.97 20.21
CA ALA A 12 22.27 34.99 19.95
C ALA A 12 21.71 35.27 18.55
N SER A 13 22.26 34.60 17.54
CA SER A 13 21.68 34.51 16.22
C SER A 13 20.33 33.82 16.35
N LEU A 14 19.25 34.60 16.40
CA LEU A 14 17.90 34.12 16.17
C LEU A 14 17.88 33.47 14.78
N ALA A 15 18.00 32.14 14.76
CA ALA A 15 17.61 31.36 13.62
C ALA A 15 16.11 31.55 13.44
N LEU A 16 15.74 32.52 12.59
CA LEU A 16 14.45 32.56 11.94
C LEU A 16 14.34 31.26 11.15
N ALA A 17 13.77 30.23 11.78
CA ALA A 17 13.20 29.11 11.07
C ALA A 17 12.09 29.68 10.21
N THR A 18 12.43 30.07 8.99
CA THR A 18 11.46 30.26 7.92
C THR A 18 10.76 28.93 7.77
N SER A 19 9.56 28.82 8.35
CA SER A 19 8.60 27.78 8.04
C SER A 19 8.26 27.93 6.56
N ALA A 20 9.11 27.34 5.71
CA ALA A 20 8.76 27.03 4.35
C ALA A 20 7.47 26.22 4.47
N HIS A 21 6.34 26.86 4.13
CA HIS A 21 5.10 26.14 3.98
C HIS A 21 5.35 25.15 2.86
N ALA A 22 5.64 23.90 3.22
CA ALA A 22 5.69 22.82 2.25
C ALA A 22 4.36 22.87 1.49
N ALA A 23 4.44 22.99 0.17
CA ALA A 23 3.26 23.09 -0.67
C ALA A 23 2.31 21.93 -0.37
N GLU A 24 1.00 22.20 -0.31
CA GLU A 24 -0.01 21.16 -0.09
C GLU A 24 0.20 20.03 -1.12
N PRO A 25 0.30 18.77 -0.70
CA PRO A 25 0.43 17.64 -1.63
C PRO A 25 -0.71 17.66 -2.65
N THR A 26 -0.36 17.50 -3.93
CA THR A 26 -1.36 17.37 -4.99
C THR A 26 -2.13 16.05 -4.81
N PRO A 27 -3.35 15.93 -5.36
CA PRO A 27 -4.08 14.65 -5.35
C PRO A 27 -3.26 13.50 -5.94
N GLN A 28 -2.41 13.78 -6.93
CA GLN A 28 -1.49 12.78 -7.50
C GLN A 28 -0.42 12.36 -6.49
N ALA A 29 0.21 13.30 -5.77
CA ALA A 29 1.19 12.96 -4.74
C ALA A 29 0.57 12.11 -3.62
N VAL A 30 -0.67 12.41 -3.23
CA VAL A 30 -1.41 11.62 -2.24
C VAL A 30 -1.76 10.23 -2.79
N THR A 31 -2.19 10.14 -4.05
CA THR A 31 -2.46 8.87 -4.73
C THR A 31 -1.21 7.99 -4.80
N ASP A 32 -0.04 8.57 -5.11
CA ASP A 32 1.23 7.85 -5.11
C ASP A 32 1.55 7.27 -3.72
N LEU A 33 1.33 8.04 -2.64
CA LEU A 33 1.49 7.54 -1.27
C LEU A 33 0.54 6.37 -0.97
N PHE A 34 -0.74 6.46 -1.37
CA PHE A 34 -1.69 5.36 -1.21
C PHE A 34 -1.26 4.11 -1.97
N LEU A 35 -0.90 4.24 -3.24
CA LEU A 35 -0.48 3.11 -4.07
C LEU A 35 0.80 2.46 -3.52
N LYS A 36 1.81 3.24 -3.13
CA LYS A 36 3.03 2.69 -2.51
C LYS A 36 2.76 2.01 -1.18
N SER A 37 1.86 2.57 -0.37
CA SER A 37 1.46 1.98 0.91
C SER A 37 0.75 0.64 0.72
N ILE A 38 -0.20 0.54 -0.21
CA ILE A 38 -1.02 -0.66 -0.41
C ILE A 38 -0.29 -1.72 -1.23
N VAL A 39 0.32 -1.32 -2.34
CA VAL A 39 0.89 -2.25 -3.31
C VAL A 39 2.27 -2.72 -2.84
N HIS A 40 3.14 -1.79 -2.44
CA HIS A 40 4.54 -2.10 -2.11
C HIS A 40 4.76 -2.40 -0.62
N ILE A 41 3.78 -2.10 0.23
CA ILE A 41 3.94 -2.12 1.69
C ILE A 41 5.14 -1.23 2.10
N ASP A 42 5.30 -0.09 1.42
CA ASP A 42 6.42 0.81 1.66
C ASP A 42 6.21 1.58 2.97
N VAL A 43 7.01 1.22 3.98
CA VAL A 43 6.94 1.80 5.33
C VAL A 43 7.03 3.32 5.30
N LYS A 44 7.95 3.88 4.51
CA LYS A 44 8.13 5.34 4.42
C LYS A 44 6.89 6.02 3.86
N SER A 45 6.26 5.44 2.85
CA SER A 45 5.01 5.95 2.27
C SER A 45 3.86 5.83 3.26
N MET A 46 3.77 4.74 4.03
CA MET A 46 2.75 4.59 5.09
C MET A 46 2.91 5.64 6.19
N GLU A 47 4.13 5.84 6.67
CA GLU A 47 4.44 6.85 7.69
C GLU A 47 4.15 8.26 7.18
N ALA A 48 4.55 8.57 5.94
CA ALA A 48 4.26 9.84 5.29
C ALA A 48 2.76 10.06 5.09
N LEU A 49 2.03 9.02 4.69
CA LEU A 49 0.57 9.07 4.53
C LEU A 49 -0.13 9.25 5.88
N ASN A 50 0.29 8.53 6.91
CA ASN A 50 -0.20 8.72 8.28
C ASN A 50 0.02 10.16 8.74
N ALA A 51 1.24 10.68 8.60
CA ALA A 51 1.59 12.06 8.96
C ALA A 51 0.73 13.08 8.21
N TYR A 52 0.54 12.87 6.90
CA TYR A 52 -0.29 13.73 6.05
C TYR A 52 -1.77 13.73 6.47
N LEU A 53 -2.31 12.57 6.84
CA LEU A 53 -3.73 12.42 7.14
C LEU A 53 -4.09 12.81 8.59
N ARG A 54 -3.13 12.93 9.53
CA ARG A 54 -3.43 13.27 10.94
C ARG A 54 -4.33 14.49 11.14
N PRO A 55 -4.20 15.60 10.36
CA PRO A 55 -5.07 16.76 10.52
C PRO A 55 -6.54 16.50 10.13
N ALA A 56 -6.83 15.42 9.41
CA ALA A 56 -8.20 15.02 9.08
C ALA A 56 -8.92 14.25 10.20
N ARG A 57 -8.23 13.89 11.29
CA ARG A 57 -8.83 13.20 12.43
C ARG A 57 -9.98 14.00 13.04
N THR A 58 -11.02 13.29 13.45
CA THR A 58 -12.27 13.87 13.92
C THR A 58 -12.41 13.89 15.43
N PHE A 59 -11.59 13.14 16.17
CA PHE A 59 -11.57 13.17 17.64
C PHE A 59 -10.16 12.95 18.24
N PRO A 60 -9.88 13.55 19.40
CA PRO A 60 -8.64 13.31 20.14
C PRO A 60 -8.49 11.81 20.48
N GLY A 61 -7.29 11.25 20.25
CA GLY A 61 -7.01 9.83 20.49
C GLY A 61 -7.30 8.91 19.30
N GLN A 62 -7.85 9.41 18.19
CA GLN A 62 -7.90 8.65 16.94
C GLN A 62 -6.48 8.28 16.49
N GLY A 63 -6.24 6.98 16.30
CA GLY A 63 -4.96 6.43 15.87
C GLY A 63 -4.52 6.85 14.47
N ASP A 64 -3.36 6.36 14.06
CA ASP A 64 -2.91 6.44 12.67
C ASP A 64 -3.87 5.66 11.74
N PHE A 65 -3.99 6.11 10.49
CA PHE A 65 -4.89 5.49 9.51
C PHE A 65 -4.41 4.10 9.11
N ILE A 66 -3.09 3.91 9.12
CA ILE A 66 -2.40 2.67 8.83
C ILE A 66 -1.63 2.26 10.08
N ASN A 67 -1.88 1.05 10.58
CA ASN A 67 -1.03 0.43 11.58
C ASN A 67 0.21 -0.18 10.89
N VAL A 68 1.30 0.59 10.83
CA VAL A 68 2.52 0.20 10.08
C VAL A 68 3.08 -1.13 10.58
N ALA A 69 3.11 -1.34 11.90
CA ALA A 69 3.66 -2.56 12.48
C ALA A 69 2.85 -3.80 12.07
N GLU A 70 1.53 -3.70 12.14
CA GLU A 70 0.62 -4.77 11.70
C GLU A 70 0.74 -5.03 10.20
N MET A 71 0.82 -3.98 9.37
CA MET A 71 1.02 -4.15 7.93
C MET A 71 2.34 -4.88 7.60
N GLN A 72 3.42 -4.60 8.34
CA GLN A 72 4.69 -5.31 8.17
C GLN A 72 4.61 -6.77 8.63
N GLU A 73 3.87 -7.03 9.70
CA GLU A 73 3.59 -8.39 10.17
C GLU A 73 2.79 -9.18 9.13
N VAL A 74 1.72 -8.62 8.59
CA VAL A 74 0.95 -9.25 7.52
C VAL A 74 1.81 -9.49 6.28
N ASP A 75 2.64 -8.52 5.85
CA ASP A 75 3.53 -8.70 4.68
C ASP A 75 4.59 -9.79 4.91
N ARG A 76 5.11 -9.93 6.14
CA ARG A 76 6.04 -11.00 6.53
C ARG A 76 5.38 -12.37 6.51
N ASP A 77 4.15 -12.47 6.99
CA ASP A 77 3.46 -13.76 7.16
C ASP A 77 2.71 -14.20 5.89
N TYR A 78 2.46 -13.26 4.97
CA TYR A 78 1.79 -13.48 3.67
C TYR A 78 2.25 -14.74 2.92
N PRO A 79 3.55 -15.05 2.76
CA PRO A 79 3.98 -16.25 2.05
C PRO A 79 3.53 -17.55 2.71
N LYS A 80 3.49 -17.58 4.04
CA LYS A 80 3.08 -18.77 4.80
C LYS A 80 1.58 -18.97 4.73
N ASP A 81 0.80 -17.91 4.92
CA ASP A 81 -0.66 -17.98 4.93
C ASP A 81 -1.21 -18.40 3.56
N LEU A 82 -0.65 -17.86 2.48
CA LEU A 82 -1.04 -18.29 1.13
C LEU A 82 -0.51 -19.67 0.77
N ALA A 83 0.67 -20.06 1.25
CA ALA A 83 1.15 -21.43 1.06
C ALA A 83 0.21 -22.46 1.68
N ALA A 84 -0.30 -22.20 2.90
CA ALA A 84 -1.28 -23.06 3.54
C ALA A 84 -2.55 -23.21 2.68
N THR A 85 -3.13 -22.09 2.24
CA THR A 85 -4.32 -22.07 1.36
C THR A 85 -4.07 -22.81 0.05
N PHE A 86 -2.88 -22.65 -0.54
CA PHE A 86 -2.48 -23.35 -1.76
C PHE A 86 -2.40 -24.86 -1.56
N LEU A 87 -1.79 -25.32 -0.47
CA LEU A 87 -1.61 -26.74 -0.17
C LEU A 87 -2.94 -27.46 0.09
N GLU A 88 -3.96 -26.76 0.61
CA GLU A 88 -5.33 -27.30 0.72
C GLU A 88 -5.91 -27.68 -0.64
N ASN A 89 -5.49 -26.99 -1.70
CA ASN A 89 -5.97 -27.21 -3.08
C ASN A 89 -5.10 -28.20 -3.87
N VAL A 90 -4.01 -28.70 -3.28
CA VAL A 90 -3.12 -29.69 -3.91
C VAL A 90 -3.59 -31.11 -3.61
N ARG A 91 -3.64 -31.95 -4.64
CA ARG A 91 -4.07 -33.36 -4.54
C ARG A 91 -2.92 -34.28 -4.12
N LEU A 92 -2.43 -34.08 -2.90
CA LEU A 92 -1.39 -34.89 -2.26
C LEU A 92 -1.84 -35.38 -0.88
N SER A 93 -1.12 -36.37 -0.33
CA SER A 93 -1.28 -36.76 1.07
C SER A 93 -0.83 -35.63 2.01
N ASP A 94 -1.26 -35.64 3.27
CA ASP A 94 -0.84 -34.60 4.23
C ASP A 94 0.66 -34.60 4.48
N ALA A 95 1.29 -35.78 4.51
CA ALA A 95 2.74 -35.93 4.62
C ALA A 95 3.47 -35.29 3.42
N ASP A 96 2.96 -35.51 2.20
CA ASP A 96 3.53 -34.92 0.99
C ASP A 96 3.27 -33.41 0.91
N LYS A 97 2.12 -32.92 1.37
CA LYS A 97 1.84 -31.48 1.48
C LYS A 97 2.83 -30.81 2.44
N GLN A 98 3.08 -31.41 3.59
CA GLN A 98 4.09 -30.93 4.54
C GLN A 98 5.50 -30.91 3.91
N ALA A 99 5.84 -31.92 3.11
CA ALA A 99 7.12 -31.97 2.38
C ALA A 99 7.21 -30.99 1.20
N LEU A 100 6.07 -30.46 0.72
CA LEU A 100 5.98 -29.46 -0.34
C LEU A 100 5.95 -28.03 0.22
N GLU A 101 5.58 -27.85 1.49
CA GLU A 101 5.40 -26.54 2.14
C GLU A 101 6.54 -25.56 1.92
N PRO A 102 7.83 -25.91 2.07
CA PRO A 102 8.91 -24.95 1.83
C PRO A 102 8.92 -24.39 0.41
N ALA A 103 8.57 -25.21 -0.59
CA ALA A 103 8.48 -24.75 -1.98
C ALA A 103 7.25 -23.86 -2.21
N ALA A 104 6.13 -24.16 -1.56
CA ALA A 104 4.93 -23.32 -1.61
C ALA A 104 5.17 -21.95 -0.94
N VAL A 105 5.83 -21.91 0.22
CA VAL A 105 6.23 -20.66 0.88
C VAL A 105 7.13 -19.83 -0.02
N GLN A 106 8.13 -20.46 -0.67
CA GLN A 106 9.01 -19.75 -1.60
C GLN A 106 8.24 -19.20 -2.82
N LEU A 107 7.26 -19.96 -3.35
CA LEU A 107 6.39 -19.48 -4.42
C LEU A 107 5.69 -18.18 -4.02
N PHE A 108 5.05 -18.12 -2.85
CA PHE A 108 4.32 -16.93 -2.44
C PHE A 108 5.22 -15.78 -1.99
N ALA A 109 6.44 -16.06 -1.52
CA ALA A 109 7.46 -15.03 -1.36
C ALA A 109 7.79 -14.38 -2.72
N ASN A 110 8.04 -15.19 -3.76
CA ASN A 110 8.30 -14.68 -5.11
C ASN A 110 7.09 -13.97 -5.72
N VAL A 111 5.86 -14.44 -5.45
CA VAL A 111 4.63 -13.72 -5.84
C VAL A 111 4.61 -12.34 -5.20
N ARG A 112 4.85 -12.25 -3.88
CA ARG A 112 4.82 -11.00 -3.14
C ARG A 112 5.92 -10.03 -3.60
N ASP A 113 7.14 -10.53 -3.74
CA ASP A 113 8.26 -9.75 -4.26
C ASP A 113 8.02 -9.28 -5.68
N SER A 114 7.36 -10.10 -6.51
CA SER A 114 6.97 -9.65 -7.85
C SER A 114 6.01 -8.48 -7.78
N GLN A 115 4.99 -8.51 -6.91
CA GLN A 115 4.01 -7.42 -6.75
C GLN A 115 4.69 -6.12 -6.30
N LYS A 116 5.73 -6.20 -5.45
CA LYS A 116 6.50 -5.02 -5.01
C LYS A 116 7.27 -4.33 -6.14
N ARG A 117 7.41 -4.97 -7.32
CA ARG A 117 8.01 -4.35 -8.52
C ARG A 117 7.02 -3.56 -9.38
N ILE A 118 5.73 -3.53 -9.02
CA ILE A 118 4.72 -2.76 -9.76
C ILE A 118 5.19 -1.30 -9.90
N THR A 119 5.03 -0.75 -11.10
CA THR A 119 5.32 0.68 -11.34
C THR A 119 4.06 1.35 -11.84
N CYS A 120 3.75 2.53 -11.32
CA CYS A 120 2.51 3.24 -11.63
C CYS A 120 2.80 4.64 -12.17
N THR A 121 1.98 5.05 -13.13
CA THR A 121 1.90 6.42 -13.63
C THR A 121 0.53 6.99 -13.27
N LEU A 122 0.49 8.29 -12.96
CA LEU A 122 -0.73 8.96 -12.52
C LEU A 122 -1.20 9.95 -13.58
N GLY A 123 -2.50 9.88 -13.86
CA GLY A 123 -3.20 10.81 -14.73
C GLY A 123 -3.49 12.14 -14.06
N LYS A 124 -4.12 13.04 -14.83
CA LYS A 124 -4.64 14.30 -14.31
C LYS A 124 -5.88 14.03 -13.44
N PRO A 125 -5.99 14.62 -12.24
CA PRO A 125 -7.19 14.51 -11.42
C PRO A 125 -8.41 15.05 -12.17
N GLN A 126 -9.50 14.32 -12.08
CA GLN A 126 -10.80 14.67 -12.66
C GLN A 126 -11.75 15.06 -11.53
N ASN A 127 -12.37 16.24 -11.62
CA ASN A 127 -13.31 16.68 -10.59
C ASN A 127 -14.58 15.82 -10.62
N VAL A 128 -15.04 15.43 -9.43
CA VAL A 128 -16.32 14.75 -9.24
C VAL A 128 -17.29 15.75 -8.61
N THR A 129 -18.48 15.88 -9.20
CA THR A 129 -19.53 16.82 -8.75
C THR A 129 -20.82 16.13 -8.38
N GLU A 130 -21.16 15.02 -9.04
CA GLU A 130 -22.36 14.24 -8.76
C GLU A 130 -22.26 13.56 -7.39
N GLY A 131 -23.30 13.68 -6.57
CA GLY A 131 -23.36 13.08 -5.23
C GLY A 131 -22.39 13.65 -4.19
N VAL A 132 -21.61 14.68 -4.53
CA VAL A 132 -20.63 15.28 -3.63
C VAL A 132 -21.29 16.33 -2.75
N HIS A 133 -21.22 16.14 -1.42
CA HIS A 133 -21.76 17.08 -0.45
C HIS A 133 -21.16 18.50 -0.66
N PRO A 134 -21.94 19.60 -0.57
CA PRO A 134 -21.47 20.95 -0.86
C PRO A 134 -20.23 21.40 -0.08
N ALA A 135 -20.02 20.87 1.13
CA ALA A 135 -18.85 21.15 1.96
C ALA A 135 -17.57 20.40 1.52
N MET A 136 -17.65 19.49 0.54
CA MET A 136 -16.55 18.64 0.08
C MET A 136 -16.11 19.03 -1.33
N VAL A 137 -14.83 18.78 -1.61
CA VAL A 137 -14.28 18.67 -2.97
C VAL A 137 -13.86 17.22 -3.19
N ALA A 138 -14.15 16.67 -4.35
CA ALA A 138 -13.78 15.31 -4.69
C ALA A 138 -13.14 15.26 -6.09
N VAL A 139 -12.16 14.38 -6.23
CA VAL A 139 -11.47 14.10 -7.49
C VAL A 139 -11.26 12.60 -7.65
N ASN A 140 -11.28 12.13 -8.88
CA ASN A 140 -10.74 10.83 -9.26
C ASN A 140 -9.36 11.03 -9.85
N VAL A 141 -8.36 10.29 -9.36
CA VAL A 141 -7.01 10.31 -9.91
C VAL A 141 -6.79 9.03 -10.71
N PRO A 142 -6.78 9.08 -12.05
CA PRO A 142 -6.49 7.91 -12.86
C PRO A 142 -5.08 7.40 -12.59
N PHE A 143 -4.88 6.11 -12.62
CA PHE A 143 -3.58 5.47 -12.60
C PHE A 143 -3.49 4.40 -13.67
N ASN A 144 -2.26 4.21 -14.17
CA ASN A 144 -1.90 3.07 -14.99
C ASN A 144 -0.65 2.44 -14.40
N CYS A 145 -0.79 1.21 -13.93
CA CYS A 145 0.29 0.43 -13.37
C CYS A 145 0.68 -0.73 -14.29
N LEU A 146 1.98 -0.99 -14.38
CA LEU A 146 2.52 -2.18 -15.02
C LEU A 146 2.84 -3.23 -13.96
N ALA A 147 2.04 -4.29 -13.94
CA ALA A 147 2.13 -5.40 -13.02
C ALA A 147 2.88 -6.61 -13.59
N PRO A 148 3.44 -7.46 -12.72
CA PRO A 148 4.09 -8.69 -13.13
C PRO A 148 3.15 -9.60 -13.92
N ASN A 149 3.63 -10.02 -15.09
CA ASN A 149 2.94 -10.95 -15.95
C ASN A 149 3.74 -12.27 -16.07
N PRO A 150 3.69 -13.14 -15.04
CA PRO A 150 4.33 -14.45 -15.12
C PRO A 150 3.74 -15.29 -16.26
N PRO A 151 4.52 -16.26 -16.80
CA PRO A 151 4.04 -17.17 -17.84
C PRO A 151 2.80 -17.98 -17.45
N GLU A 152 2.59 -18.22 -16.15
CA GLU A 152 1.43 -18.93 -15.60
C GLU A 152 0.99 -18.25 -14.30
N LYS A 153 -0.34 -18.16 -14.07
CA LYS A 153 -0.92 -17.66 -12.82
C LYS A 153 -1.17 -18.83 -11.86
N VAL A 154 -1.14 -18.57 -10.55
CA VAL A 154 -1.38 -19.60 -9.50
C VAL A 154 -2.70 -20.37 -9.71
N VAL A 155 -3.77 -19.69 -10.09
CA VAL A 155 -5.08 -20.34 -10.34
C VAL A 155 -5.00 -21.30 -11.54
N ALA A 156 -4.36 -20.88 -12.64
CA ALA A 156 -4.19 -21.74 -13.81
C ALA A 156 -3.31 -22.96 -13.49
N PHE A 157 -2.26 -22.75 -12.69
CA PHE A 157 -1.44 -23.84 -12.15
C PHE A 157 -2.28 -24.83 -11.36
N LEU A 158 -3.12 -24.37 -10.42
CA LEU A 158 -3.95 -25.26 -9.60
C LEU A 158 -4.98 -26.02 -10.42
N GLN A 159 -5.57 -25.38 -11.44
CA GLN A 159 -6.48 -26.06 -12.38
C GLN A 159 -5.78 -27.17 -13.15
N ARG A 160 -4.58 -26.90 -13.68
CA ARG A 160 -3.76 -27.88 -14.39
C ARG A 160 -3.30 -29.01 -13.47
N ALA A 161 -2.87 -28.67 -12.26
CA ALA A 161 -2.46 -29.63 -11.24
C ALA A 161 -3.63 -30.52 -10.79
N GLY A 162 -4.83 -29.96 -10.67
CA GLY A 162 -6.04 -30.72 -10.32
C GLY A 162 -6.47 -31.71 -11.40
N ALA A 163 -6.23 -31.41 -12.67
CA ALA A 163 -6.44 -32.33 -13.78
C ALA A 163 -5.33 -33.40 -13.89
N ALA A 164 -4.13 -33.09 -13.39
CA ALA A 164 -3.01 -34.01 -13.40
C ALA A 164 -2.99 -34.91 -12.15
N GLN A 165 -2.51 -36.15 -12.31
CA GLN A 165 -2.21 -37.04 -11.17
C GLN A 165 -0.73 -36.99 -10.84
N TRP A 166 -0.23 -35.81 -10.43
CA TRP A 166 1.18 -35.63 -10.11
C TRP A 166 1.54 -36.25 -8.76
N ASN A 167 2.73 -36.85 -8.69
CA ASN A 167 3.37 -37.22 -7.44
C ASN A 167 4.11 -36.02 -6.81
N LEU A 168 4.61 -36.17 -5.58
CA LEU A 168 5.31 -35.12 -4.84
C LEU A 168 6.48 -34.49 -5.63
N GLN A 169 7.28 -35.31 -6.32
CA GLN A 169 8.44 -34.81 -7.07
C GLN A 169 8.00 -33.93 -8.24
N GLN A 170 6.97 -34.34 -8.97
CA GLN A 170 6.38 -33.55 -10.05
C GLN A 170 5.79 -32.24 -9.50
N TYR A 171 5.06 -32.28 -8.39
CA TYR A 171 4.57 -31.06 -7.75
C TYR A 171 5.70 -30.12 -7.37
N ARG A 172 6.78 -30.62 -6.76
CA ARG A 172 7.93 -29.81 -6.37
C ARG A 172 8.56 -29.11 -7.57
N GLU A 173 8.80 -29.84 -8.65
CA GLU A 173 9.36 -29.28 -9.89
C GLU A 173 8.46 -28.21 -10.49
N GLN A 174 7.15 -28.48 -10.55
CA GLN A 174 6.17 -27.56 -11.14
C GLN A 174 5.98 -26.30 -10.27
N VAL A 175 5.92 -26.42 -8.94
CA VAL A 175 5.87 -25.28 -8.02
C VAL A 175 7.13 -24.42 -8.13
N GLN A 176 8.31 -25.04 -8.21
CA GLN A 176 9.56 -24.32 -8.42
C GLN A 176 9.61 -23.60 -9.76
N ALA A 177 9.11 -24.21 -10.83
CA ALA A 177 9.00 -23.57 -12.15
C ALA A 177 8.07 -22.35 -12.09
N LEU A 178 6.91 -22.47 -11.44
CA LEU A 178 5.98 -21.36 -11.23
C LEU A 178 6.64 -20.24 -10.41
N SER A 179 7.33 -20.58 -9.33
CA SER A 179 8.05 -19.64 -8.46
C SER A 179 9.08 -18.81 -9.24
N LYS A 180 9.87 -19.47 -10.10
CA LYS A 180 10.83 -18.79 -10.98
C LYS A 180 10.13 -17.91 -12.02
N GLY A 181 8.97 -18.34 -12.51
CA GLY A 181 8.12 -17.55 -13.41
C GLY A 181 7.69 -16.21 -12.81
N PHE A 182 7.36 -16.18 -11.52
CA PHE A 182 7.03 -14.94 -10.79
C PHE A 182 8.25 -14.05 -10.55
N GLU A 183 9.39 -14.64 -10.20
CA GLU A 183 10.66 -13.93 -9.99
C GLU A 183 11.09 -13.18 -11.26
N ALA A 184 11.06 -13.87 -12.41
CA ALA A 184 11.45 -13.33 -13.71
C ALA A 184 10.32 -12.63 -14.47
N ALA A 185 9.11 -12.51 -13.89
CA ALA A 185 7.95 -11.97 -14.58
C ALA A 185 8.20 -10.54 -15.09
N PRO A 186 7.98 -10.25 -16.38
CA PRO A 186 8.07 -8.88 -16.90
C PRO A 186 6.89 -8.03 -16.42
N LEU A 187 7.09 -6.72 -16.32
CA LEU A 187 6.04 -5.76 -15.97
C LEU A 187 5.26 -5.35 -17.22
N THR A 188 4.33 -6.19 -17.65
CA THR A 188 3.55 -5.98 -18.89
C THR A 188 2.05 -6.12 -18.71
N GLN A 189 1.57 -6.57 -17.55
CA GLN A 189 0.14 -6.63 -17.29
C GLN A 189 -0.34 -5.23 -16.89
N ALA A 190 -1.16 -4.61 -17.73
CA ALA A 190 -1.79 -3.34 -17.39
C ALA A 190 -2.78 -3.53 -16.24
N TRP A 191 -2.67 -2.67 -15.24
CA TRP A 191 -3.65 -2.49 -14.17
C TRP A 191 -4.01 -1.01 -14.10
N GLU A 192 -5.20 -0.71 -14.58
CA GLU A 192 -5.72 0.65 -14.70
C GLU A 192 -6.91 0.84 -13.77
N GLY A 193 -7.09 2.07 -13.30
CA GLY A 193 -8.20 2.44 -12.46
C GLY A 193 -8.13 3.90 -12.06
N GLU A 194 -8.98 4.28 -11.13
CA GLU A 194 -8.99 5.62 -10.55
C GLU A 194 -9.00 5.51 -9.03
N LEU A 195 -8.17 6.31 -8.36
CA LEU A 195 -8.24 6.45 -6.92
C LEU A 195 -9.15 7.65 -6.57
N PRO A 196 -10.31 7.44 -5.95
CA PRO A 196 -11.16 8.54 -5.52
C PRO A 196 -10.56 9.21 -4.28
N LEU A 197 -10.51 10.54 -4.28
CA LEU A 197 -10.04 11.35 -3.17
C LEU A 197 -11.05 12.45 -2.87
N ALA A 198 -11.28 12.72 -1.59
CA ALA A 198 -12.15 13.80 -1.13
C ALA A 198 -11.49 14.60 -0.01
N ALA A 199 -11.79 15.89 0.06
CA ALA A 199 -11.33 16.79 1.10
C ALA A 199 -12.44 17.76 1.53
N GLU A 200 -12.44 18.16 2.80
CA GLU A 200 -13.34 19.20 3.31
C GLU A 200 -12.88 20.58 2.82
N LYS A 201 -13.75 21.32 2.12
CA LYS A 201 -13.42 22.65 1.55
C LYS A 201 -12.97 23.67 2.60
N LYS A 202 -13.52 23.57 3.82
CA LYS A 202 -13.30 24.53 4.90
C LYS A 202 -12.04 24.24 5.73
N LYS A 203 -11.46 23.05 5.63
CA LYS A 203 -10.20 22.72 6.32
C LYS A 203 -9.02 23.13 5.44
N LYS A 204 -8.06 23.84 6.02
CA LYS A 204 -6.82 24.25 5.38
C LYS A 204 -5.62 23.78 6.22
N PRO A 205 -4.61 23.12 5.63
CA PRO A 205 -4.53 22.72 4.22
C PRO A 205 -5.60 21.68 3.82
N LEU A 206 -5.88 21.53 2.53
CA LEU A 206 -6.78 20.44 2.09
C LEU A 206 -6.09 19.09 2.37
N VAL A 207 -6.80 18.23 3.09
CA VAL A 207 -6.35 16.86 3.35
C VAL A 207 -7.19 15.90 2.51
N TRP A 208 -6.60 15.43 1.41
CA TRP A 208 -7.20 14.45 0.52
C TRP A 208 -7.22 13.07 1.18
N GLN A 209 -8.42 12.51 1.26
CA GLN A 209 -8.66 11.20 1.86
C GLN A 209 -9.36 10.30 0.85
N ASN A 210 -9.00 9.01 0.84
CA ASN A 210 -9.77 8.01 0.12
C ASN A 210 -10.93 7.53 1.03
N ASN A 211 -12.10 8.16 0.87
CA ASN A 211 -13.26 7.98 1.78
C ASN A 211 -14.47 7.25 1.15
N PHE A 212 -14.38 6.72 -0.08
CA PHE A 212 -15.52 6.20 -0.86
C PHE A 212 -15.40 4.72 -1.25
N PRO A 213 -16.44 3.89 -1.02
CA PRO A 213 -17.20 3.72 0.21
C PRO A 213 -16.84 2.38 0.88
N ARG A 214 -16.61 2.39 2.20
CA ARG A 214 -17.13 1.28 3.00
C ARG A 214 -18.65 1.33 2.80
N GLU A 215 -19.27 0.19 2.47
CA GLU A 215 -20.72 0.08 2.28
C GLU A 215 -21.48 0.96 3.28
N SER A 216 -22.37 1.83 2.76
CA SER A 216 -23.12 2.86 3.50
C SER A 216 -22.27 3.92 4.23
N ILE A 217 -21.94 5.01 3.52
CA ILE A 217 -21.67 6.28 4.17
C ILE A 217 -23.02 6.85 4.65
N ASP A 218 -23.32 6.69 5.93
CA ASP A 218 -24.29 7.55 6.61
C ASP A 218 -23.64 8.94 6.77
N VAL A 219 -23.75 9.76 5.73
CA VAL A 219 -23.43 11.20 5.77
C VAL A 219 -24.60 11.95 6.41
N THR A 220 -25.01 11.52 7.60
CA THR A 220 -25.65 12.44 8.52
C THR A 220 -24.55 13.38 9.04
N PRO A 221 -24.65 14.71 8.85
CA PRO A 221 -23.72 15.62 9.49
C PRO A 221 -23.75 15.36 11.00
N LEU A 222 -22.59 15.12 11.62
CA LEU A 222 -22.49 15.13 13.07
C LEU A 222 -22.90 16.53 13.54
N GLN A 223 -24.15 16.65 13.95
CA GLN A 223 -24.69 17.85 14.56
C GLN A 223 -23.92 18.08 15.86
N TYR A 224 -23.25 19.21 15.95
CA TYR A 224 -22.96 19.87 17.23
C TYR A 224 -23.97 21.00 17.38
#